data_AF-A0A843G8I9-F1
#
_entry.id   AF-A0A843G8I9-F1
#
_cell.length_a   1.000
_cell.length_b   1.000
_cell.length_c   1.000
_cell.angle_alpha   90.00
_cell.angle_beta   90.00
_cell.angle_gamma   90.00
#
_symmetry.space_group_name_H-M   'P 1'
#
loop_
_entity.id
_entity.type
_entity.pdbx_description
1 polymer ?
#
loop_
_entity_poly.entity_id
_entity_poly.type
_entity_poly.pdbx_seq_one_letter_code
_entity_poly.pdbx_strand_id
1 'polypeptide(L)'
;MKNENFGLVLSTKESDDKKTARIIGTDFFILMDLDLNDDVDVKVQDKIPLGKDSVFVKQERAHLSYDDLSKDQEFETEKAVYSIVTANELKYVKFFNEQSKQASKLHFLDGI
;
A
#
# COMPACT_ATOMS: atom_id res chain seq x y z
N MET A 1 -15.56 4.75 3.71
CA MET A 1 -14.37 4.06 3.14
C MET A 1 -13.15 4.69 3.78
N LYS A 2 -12.18 3.87 4.19
CA LYS A 2 -10.88 4.37 4.65
C LYS A 2 -10.16 4.88 3.41
N ASN A 3 -9.72 6.14 3.44
CA ASN A 3 -9.02 6.74 2.31
C ASN A 3 -7.52 6.66 2.58
N GLU A 4 -6.79 6.11 1.63
CA GLU A 4 -5.34 6.15 1.59
C GLU A 4 -4.90 7.51 1.04
N ASN A 5 -3.98 8.19 1.73
CA ASN A 5 -3.45 9.46 1.20
C ASN A 5 -2.31 9.22 0.21
N PHE A 6 -1.53 8.16 0.46
CA PHE A 6 -0.38 7.78 -0.35
C PHE A 6 -0.36 6.26 -0.57
N GLY A 7 0.23 5.85 -1.69
CA GLY A 7 0.52 4.47 -2.02
C GLY A 7 1.96 4.29 -2.47
N LEU A 8 2.51 3.10 -2.23
CA LEU A 8 3.77 2.64 -2.81
C LEU A 8 3.49 1.77 -4.03
N VAL A 9 4.21 2.00 -5.12
CA VAL A 9 4.06 1.25 -6.37
C VAL A 9 4.73 -0.11 -6.27
N LEU A 10 3.96 -1.16 -6.54
CA LEU A 10 4.43 -2.56 -6.52
C LEU A 10 4.83 -3.02 -7.91
N SER A 11 4.07 -2.61 -8.93
CA SER A 11 4.37 -2.94 -10.32
C SER A 11 3.68 -1.96 -11.25
N THR A 12 4.28 -1.75 -12.42
CA THR A 12 3.70 -0.96 -13.50
C THR A 12 3.52 -1.84 -14.73
N LYS A 13 2.43 -1.60 -15.46
CA LYS A 13 2.20 -2.18 -16.78
C LYS A 13 1.84 -1.04 -17.71
N GLU A 14 2.59 -0.96 -18.80
CA GLU A 14 2.36 -0.04 -19.89
C GLU A 14 1.87 -0.83 -21.10
N SER A 15 0.80 -0.36 -21.71
CA SER A 15 0.27 -0.84 -22.98
C SER A 15 0.00 0.39 -23.85
N ASP A 16 -0.04 0.22 -25.19
CA ASP A 16 -0.06 1.32 -26.17
C ASP A 16 -1.04 2.47 -25.85
N ASP A 17 -2.18 2.18 -25.22
CA ASP A 17 -3.21 3.18 -24.87
C ASP A 17 -3.46 3.37 -23.36
N LYS A 18 -2.81 2.59 -22.49
CA LYS A 18 -3.10 2.60 -21.03
C LYS A 18 -1.88 2.29 -20.17
N LYS A 19 -1.60 3.17 -19.21
CA LYS A 19 -0.69 2.92 -18.09
C LYS A 19 -1.47 2.52 -16.85
N THR A 20 -1.07 1.40 -16.26
CA THR A 20 -1.67 0.89 -15.03
C THR A 20 -0.60 0.61 -14.01
N ALA A 21 -0.89 0.90 -12.74
CA ALA A 21 -0.04 0.51 -11.63
C ALA A 21 -0.81 -0.25 -10.58
N ARG A 22 -0.13 -1.22 -9.98
CA ARG A 22 -0.56 -1.86 -8.75
C ARG A 22 0.18 -1.25 -7.58
N ILE A 23 -0.53 -0.95 -6.51
CA ILE A 23 0.02 -0.23 -5.36
C ILE A 23 -0.43 -0.84 -4.03
N ILE A 24 0.28 -0.47 -2.97
CA ILE A 24 -0.14 -0.68 -1.58
C ILE A 24 -0.27 0.66 -0.85
N GLY A 25 -1.40 0.87 -0.19
CA GLY A 25 -1.65 2.03 0.65
C GLY A 25 -0.70 2.10 1.85
N THR A 26 -0.29 3.31 2.23
CA THR A 26 0.65 3.50 3.35
C THR A 26 -0.03 3.60 4.72
N ASP A 27 -1.33 3.85 4.78
CA ASP A 27 -2.07 4.08 6.03
C ASP A 27 -2.74 2.79 6.55
N PHE A 28 -3.37 2.02 5.66
CA PHE A 28 -4.14 0.81 5.94
C PHE A 28 -3.73 -0.40 5.08
N PHE A 29 -2.65 -0.30 4.31
CA PHE A 29 -2.11 -1.41 3.50
C PHE A 29 -3.12 -1.96 2.47
N ILE A 30 -4.01 -1.11 1.97
CA ILE A 30 -4.99 -1.52 0.95
C ILE A 30 -4.25 -1.74 -0.37
N LEU A 31 -4.42 -2.93 -0.96
CA LEU A 31 -3.92 -3.24 -2.31
C LEU A 31 -4.91 -2.74 -3.36
N MET A 32 -4.41 -2.01 -4.35
CA MET A 32 -5.25 -1.39 -5.38
C MET A 32 -4.60 -1.46 -6.76
N ASP A 33 -5.43 -1.64 -7.78
CA ASP A 33 -5.07 -1.39 -9.18
C ASP A 33 -5.56 0.01 -9.58
N LEU A 34 -4.65 0.78 -10.19
CA LEU A 34 -4.86 2.16 -10.61
C LEU A 34 -4.62 2.32 -12.10
N ASP A 35 -5.41 3.19 -12.73
CA ASP A 35 -5.05 3.83 -13.98
C ASP A 35 -4.21 5.06 -13.69
N LEU A 36 -3.06 5.15 -14.36
CA LEU A 36 -2.19 6.31 -14.30
C LEU A 36 -2.54 7.29 -15.42
N ASN A 37 -2.14 8.54 -15.24
CA ASN A 37 -2.14 9.49 -16.35
C ASN A 37 -1.02 9.17 -17.35
N ASP A 38 -1.28 9.48 -18.62
CA ASP A 38 -0.41 9.06 -19.73
C ASP A 38 0.98 9.72 -19.67
N ASP A 39 1.05 10.93 -19.12
CA ASP A 39 2.28 11.74 -18.98
C ASP A 39 3.15 11.37 -17.76
N VAL A 40 2.74 10.36 -16.99
CA VAL A 40 3.38 10.01 -15.73
C VAL A 40 4.26 8.79 -15.90
N ASP A 41 5.49 8.88 -15.38
CA ASP A 41 6.41 7.76 -15.22
C ASP A 41 6.58 7.51 -13.72
N VAL A 42 6.30 6.27 -13.30
CA VAL A 42 6.41 5.83 -11.91
C VAL A 42 7.19 4.54 -11.86
N LYS A 43 8.06 4.42 -10.87
CA LYS A 43 8.91 3.25 -10.67
C LYS A 43 8.39 2.41 -9.51
N VAL A 44 8.78 1.14 -9.50
CA VAL A 44 8.55 0.26 -8.36
C VAL A 44 9.20 0.87 -7.11
N GLN A 45 8.50 0.82 -5.98
CA GLN A 45 8.80 1.48 -4.70
C GLN A 45 8.64 3.02 -4.67
N ASP A 46 8.15 3.67 -5.75
CA ASP A 46 7.83 5.09 -5.67
C ASP A 46 6.59 5.33 -4.79
N LYS A 47 6.66 6.38 -3.97
CA LYS A 47 5.54 6.85 -3.16
C LYS A 47 4.74 7.89 -3.94
N ILE A 48 3.51 7.56 -4.27
CA ILE A 48 2.60 8.44 -5.03
C ILE A 48 1.42 8.90 -4.17
N PRO A 49 0.94 10.15 -4.35
CA PRO A 49 -0.29 10.62 -3.71
C PRO A 49 -1.52 9.99 -4.40
N LEU A 50 -2.53 9.63 -3.61
CA LEU A 50 -3.79 9.02 -4.09
C LEU A 50 -5.02 9.93 -3.91
N GLY A 51 -4.82 11.13 -3.37
CA GLY A 51 -5.90 12.10 -3.20
C GLY A 51 -6.52 12.54 -4.53
N LYS A 52 -7.70 13.16 -4.46
CA LYS A 52 -8.45 13.67 -5.64
C LYS A 52 -7.65 14.64 -6.51
N ASP A 53 -6.65 15.31 -5.94
CA ASP A 53 -5.80 16.27 -6.63
C ASP A 53 -4.48 15.65 -7.12
N SER A 54 -4.36 14.32 -7.12
CA SER A 54 -3.17 13.63 -7.58
C SER A 54 -3.00 13.75 -9.10
N VAL A 55 -1.84 14.23 -9.52
CA VAL A 55 -1.46 14.26 -10.95
C VAL A 55 -1.10 12.87 -11.47
N PHE A 56 -0.88 11.90 -10.57
CA PHE A 56 -0.41 10.56 -10.92
C PHE A 56 -1.57 9.62 -11.28
N VAL A 57 -2.71 9.75 -10.61
CA VAL A 57 -3.81 8.80 -10.67
C VAL A 57 -4.95 9.36 -11.51
N LYS A 58 -5.33 8.62 -12.55
CA LYS A 58 -6.48 8.92 -13.40
C LYS A 58 -7.77 8.41 -12.79
N GLN A 59 -7.77 7.15 -12.35
CA GLN A 59 -8.88 6.52 -11.63
C GLN A 59 -8.42 5.27 -10.88
N GLU A 60 -9.14 4.95 -9.80
CA GLU A 60 -9.02 3.69 -9.10
C GLU A 60 -9.85 2.62 -9.82
N ARG A 61 -9.24 1.47 -10.14
CA ARG A 61 -9.94 0.38 -10.85
C ARG A 61 -10.57 -0.62 -9.91
N ALA A 62 -9.79 -1.13 -8.96
CA ALA A 62 -10.21 -2.21 -8.08
C ALA A 62 -9.34 -2.29 -6.84
N HIS A 63 -9.95 -2.76 -5.75
CA HIS A 63 -9.23 -3.30 -4.60
C HIS A 63 -8.85 -4.75 -4.88
N LEU A 64 -7.70 -5.18 -4.40
CA LEU A 64 -7.17 -6.52 -4.63
C LEU A 64 -7.01 -7.28 -3.32
N SER A 65 -7.10 -8.62 -3.41
CA SER A 65 -6.60 -9.52 -2.38
C SER A 65 -5.12 -9.77 -2.56
N TYR A 66 -4.46 -10.26 -1.51
CA TYR A 66 -3.07 -10.72 -1.60
C TYR A 66 -2.93 -11.90 -2.58
N ASP A 67 -3.94 -12.77 -2.65
CA ASP A 67 -3.96 -13.93 -3.56
C ASP A 67 -4.01 -13.54 -5.05
N ASP A 68 -4.34 -12.28 -5.37
CA ASP A 68 -4.37 -11.75 -6.73
C ASP A 68 -2.99 -11.28 -7.22
N LEU A 69 -1.97 -11.37 -6.36
CA LEU A 69 -0.61 -10.93 -6.65
C LEU A 69 0.21 -12.03 -7.35
N SER A 70 1.11 -11.63 -8.25
CA SER A 70 2.17 -12.52 -8.71
C SER A 70 3.28 -12.65 -7.66
N LYS A 71 4.11 -13.69 -7.73
CA LYS A 71 5.26 -13.87 -6.81
C LYS A 71 6.18 -12.65 -6.74
N ASP A 72 6.41 -11.98 -7.85
CA ASP A 72 7.23 -10.76 -7.87
C ASP A 72 6.53 -9.61 -7.14
N GLN A 73 5.20 -9.49 -7.29
CA GLN A 73 4.41 -8.48 -6.60
C GLN A 73 4.28 -8.76 -5.10
N GLU A 74 4.17 -10.03 -4.70
CA GLU A 74 4.24 -10.46 -3.30
C GLU A 74 5.56 -10.00 -2.67
N PHE A 75 6.69 -10.29 -3.33
CA PHE A 75 8.01 -9.89 -2.86
C PHE A 75 8.17 -8.37 -2.76
N GLU A 76 7.67 -7.61 -3.74
CA GLU A 76 7.67 -6.14 -3.67
C GLU A 76 6.72 -5.61 -2.57
N THR A 77 5.64 -6.33 -2.30
CA THR A 77 4.71 -6.00 -1.21
C THR A 77 5.38 -6.16 0.15
N GLU A 78 6.12 -7.25 0.37
CA GLU A 78 6.90 -7.45 1.60
C GLU A 78 7.91 -6.32 1.83
N LYS A 79 8.63 -5.90 0.77
CA LYS A 79 9.55 -4.76 0.83
C LYS A 79 8.84 -3.43 1.11
N ALA A 80 7.69 -3.21 0.48
CA ALA A 80 6.91 -2.00 0.66
C ALA A 80 6.37 -1.91 2.10
N VAL A 81 5.85 -3.02 2.65
CA VAL A 81 5.41 -3.13 4.04
C VAL A 81 6.56 -2.82 4.99
N TYR A 82 7.73 -3.45 4.79
CA TYR A 82 8.92 -3.17 5.58
C TYR A 82 9.28 -1.68 5.57
N SER A 83 9.25 -1.05 4.39
CA SER A 83 9.55 0.37 4.22
C SER A 83 8.53 1.28 4.92
N ILE A 84 7.23 0.97 4.80
CA ILE A 84 6.15 1.72 5.47
C ILE A 84 6.27 1.62 6.99
N VAL A 85 6.52 0.41 7.51
CA VAL A 85 6.64 0.15 8.94
C VAL A 85 7.87 0.83 9.51
N THR A 86 9.01 0.70 8.84
CA THR A 86 10.27 1.35 9.25
C THR A 86 10.14 2.87 9.23
N ALA A 87 9.53 3.44 8.19
CA ALA A 87 9.31 4.89 8.10
C ALA A 87 8.37 5.43 9.20
N ASN A 88 7.51 4.58 9.77
CA ASN A 88 6.56 4.95 10.81
C ASN A 88 6.79 4.14 12.10
N GLU A 89 8.04 3.77 12.40
CA GLU A 89 8.40 2.84 13.49
C GLU A 89 7.73 3.22 14.81
N LEU A 90 7.76 4.51 15.17
CA LEU A 90 7.20 5.02 16.43
C LEU A 90 5.70 4.70 16.58
N LYS A 91 4.93 4.72 15.49
CA LYS A 91 3.50 4.35 15.51
C LYS A 91 3.31 2.89 15.90
N TYR A 92 4.09 1.99 15.30
CA TYR A 92 3.99 0.55 15.51
C TYR A 92 4.61 0.11 16.84
N VAL A 93 5.76 0.65 17.23
CA VAL A 93 6.38 0.39 18.53
C VAL A 93 5.49 0.87 19.68
N LYS A 94 4.89 2.06 19.54
CA LYS A 94 3.93 2.58 20.52
C LYS A 94 2.71 1.67 20.65
N PHE A 95 2.20 1.14 19.53
CA PHE A 95 1.10 0.18 19.54
C PHE A 95 1.43 -1.05 20.42
N PHE A 96 2.59 -1.70 20.22
CA PHE A 96 3.00 -2.84 21.04
C PHE A 96 3.20 -2.49 22.52
N ASN A 97 3.81 -1.33 22.81
CA ASN A 97 4.12 -0.90 24.17
C ASN A 97 2.89 -0.41 24.97
N GLU A 98 1.87 0.12 24.30
CA GLU A 98 0.68 0.67 24.96
C GLU A 98 -0.51 -0.31 24.98
N GLN A 99 -0.78 -1.02 23.88
CA GLN A 99 -1.92 -1.94 23.79
C GLN A 99 -1.73 -3.20 24.64
N SER A 100 -0.47 -3.60 24.89
CA SER A 100 -0.14 -4.67 25.83
C SER A 100 -0.63 -4.39 27.27
N LYS A 101 -0.90 -3.12 27.63
CA LYS A 101 -1.43 -2.75 28.95
C LYS A 101 -2.95 -2.86 29.07
N GLN A 102 -3.69 -2.88 27.97
CA GLN A 102 -5.16 -2.83 27.96
C GLN A 102 -5.83 -4.10 27.42
N ALA A 103 -5.09 -5.03 26.83
CA ALA A 103 -5.62 -6.28 26.29
C ALA A 103 -6.14 -7.20 27.40
N SER A 104 -7.46 -7.25 27.57
CA SER A 104 -8.13 -8.19 28.48
C SER A 104 -8.22 -9.58 27.85
N LYS A 105 -7.51 -10.55 28.44
CA LYS A 105 -7.64 -12.03 28.35
C LYS A 105 -7.58 -12.75 27.00
N LEU A 106 -7.59 -12.07 25.86
CA LEU A 106 -7.06 -12.62 24.60
C LEU A 106 -5.76 -11.86 24.32
N HIS A 107 -4.61 -12.53 24.44
CA HIS A 107 -3.35 -11.91 24.07
C HIS A 107 -3.41 -11.61 22.58
N PHE A 108 -3.39 -10.33 22.21
CA PHE A 108 -3.45 -9.90 20.81
C PHE A 108 -2.26 -10.44 20.00
N LEU A 109 -1.15 -10.80 20.66
CA LEU A 109 -0.01 -11.50 20.06
C LEU A 109 -0.32 -12.95 19.65
N ASP A 110 -1.34 -13.60 20.23
CA ASP A 110 -1.69 -14.99 19.89
C ASP A 110 -2.44 -15.09 18.55
N GLY A 111 -2.88 -13.95 18.00
CA GLY A 111 -3.65 -13.85 16.75
C GLY A 111 -2.86 -13.34 15.54
N ILE A 112 -1.52 -13.22 15.65
CA ILE A 112 -0.59 -12.85 14.57
C ILE A 112 0.17 -14.11 14.15
#